data_AF-A0A660QP75-F1
#
_entry.id   AF-A0A660QP75-F1
#
_cell.length_a   1.000
_cell.length_b   1.000
_cell.length_c   1.000
_cell.angle_alpha   90.00
_cell.angle_beta   90.00
_cell.angle_gamma   90.00
#
_symmetry.space_group_name_H-M   'P 1'
#
loop_
_entity.id
_entity.type
_entity.pdbx_description
1 polymer ?
#
loop_
_entity_poly.entity_id
_entity_poly.type
_entity_poly.pdbx_seq_one_letter_code
_entity_poly.pdbx_strand_id
1 'polypeptide(L)'
;MNKTLLIAGVALVAGMNCFAGYSDAYDAEIAAMPADYTRFEFKGHPAESELLSHYLWYHYKTRLLHLTVLFPQEYMTTTDMWTSRTPHPAWGEGKSIQQKYRESLLKMKIDKEGYILTNQHFSHSHEKGWPFPLWYQGYQWPDEAGAVGWHFNHDGPGWAWTAFLVNDPDSRFGRDNSIKGWELENVESEGIVSNRWKLVSTDLSPAITTPSDVLIDAFNAPYLQIRWNRSKPAPTGVLPYVEWKRTGDKTFSADRRVYFDFNTGNPEYEELTGMTHSMITMYKHPEWNGTIEGIRINLAPGESDVGFEIDSFFTVYDTRATLNNPTYIFACWNYFKWTGDINFLRQRINQMRKALRFQQTVLGGLEHNHIRNSMPGHD
;
A
#
# COMPACT_ATOMS: atom_id res chain seq x y z
N MET A 1 -8.41 28.59 -32.47
CA MET A 1 -8.51 27.75 -33.70
C MET A 1 -8.88 26.34 -33.28
N ASN A 2 -10.07 25.90 -33.71
CA ASN A 2 -10.78 24.71 -33.25
C ASN A 2 -10.03 23.40 -33.48
N LYS A 3 -9.99 22.55 -32.44
CA LYS A 3 -9.83 21.10 -32.56
C LYS A 3 -11.21 20.47 -32.48
N THR A 4 -11.71 19.97 -33.61
CA THR A 4 -12.99 19.26 -33.69
C THR A 4 -12.74 17.76 -33.47
N LEU A 5 -13.45 17.24 -32.48
CA LEU A 5 -13.63 15.82 -32.14
C LEU A 5 -14.15 15.04 -33.37
N LEU A 6 -13.48 13.95 -33.78
CA LEU A 6 -14.03 13.01 -34.75
C LEU A 6 -14.64 11.82 -33.98
N ILE A 7 -15.96 11.84 -33.82
CA ILE A 7 -16.75 10.70 -33.40
C ILE A 7 -16.92 9.81 -34.65
N ALA A 8 -16.23 8.66 -34.68
CA ALA A 8 -16.49 7.64 -35.68
C ALA A 8 -17.67 6.79 -35.22
N GLY A 9 -18.84 7.04 -35.81
CA GLY A 9 -20.00 6.18 -35.70
C GLY A 9 -19.75 4.85 -36.41
N VAL A 10 -19.90 3.76 -35.67
CA VAL A 10 -20.01 2.42 -36.26
C VAL A 10 -21.44 2.25 -36.75
N ALA A 11 -21.60 2.28 -38.07
CA ALA A 11 -22.86 2.04 -38.74
C ALA A 11 -23.29 0.57 -38.60
N LEU A 12 -24.52 0.41 -38.10
CA LEU A 12 -25.32 -0.81 -38.04
C LEU A 12 -25.77 -1.20 -39.46
N VAL A 13 -24.91 -1.85 -40.25
CA VAL A 13 -25.32 -2.60 -41.46
C VAL A 13 -24.43 -3.83 -41.63
N ALA A 14 -24.75 -4.90 -40.91
CA ALA A 14 -24.29 -6.26 -41.22
C ALA A 14 -25.35 -7.27 -40.73
N GLY A 15 -26.57 -7.11 -41.25
CA GLY A 15 -27.65 -8.08 -41.04
C GLY A 15 -27.36 -9.36 -41.84
N MET A 16 -27.35 -10.48 -41.11
CA MET A 16 -27.58 -11.86 -41.56
C MET A 16 -26.41 -12.75 -42.01
N ASN A 17 -25.17 -12.27 -42.17
CA ASN A 17 -24.01 -13.16 -42.39
C ASN A 17 -22.93 -13.14 -41.28
N CYS A 18 -23.15 -12.39 -40.18
CA CYS A 18 -22.23 -12.34 -39.03
C CYS A 18 -22.54 -13.35 -37.91
N PHE A 19 -23.62 -14.14 -38.02
CA PHE A 19 -24.01 -15.09 -36.97
C PHE A 19 -23.27 -16.44 -37.04
N ALA A 20 -22.83 -16.88 -38.22
CA ALA A 20 -22.12 -18.16 -38.36
C ALA A 20 -20.74 -18.16 -37.68
N GLY A 21 -20.00 -17.06 -37.74
CA GLY A 21 -18.71 -16.93 -37.03
C GLY A 21 -18.85 -16.70 -35.52
N TYR A 22 -20.03 -16.26 -35.06
CA TYR A 22 -20.34 -16.12 -33.64
C TYR A 22 -20.76 -17.45 -33.02
N SER A 23 -21.45 -18.32 -33.77
CA SER A 23 -21.84 -19.66 -33.26
C SER A 23 -20.63 -20.57 -33.10
N ASP A 24 -19.68 -20.58 -34.05
CA ASP A 24 -18.52 -21.49 -33.97
C ASP A 24 -17.59 -21.15 -32.79
N ALA A 25 -17.37 -19.85 -32.54
CA ALA A 25 -16.61 -19.38 -31.38
C ALA A 25 -17.38 -19.63 -30.08
N TYR A 26 -18.70 -19.42 -30.09
CA TYR A 26 -19.56 -19.72 -28.95
C TYR A 26 -19.56 -21.22 -28.62
N ASP A 27 -19.79 -22.10 -29.58
CA ASP A 27 -19.80 -23.56 -29.40
C ASP A 27 -18.44 -24.10 -28.95
N ALA A 28 -17.34 -23.54 -29.48
CA ALA A 28 -15.99 -23.86 -29.00
C ALA A 28 -15.76 -23.44 -27.54
N GLU A 29 -16.30 -22.28 -27.13
CA GLU A 29 -16.20 -21.79 -25.75
C GLU A 29 -17.00 -22.63 -24.75
N ILE A 30 -18.15 -23.16 -25.20
CA ILE A 30 -18.96 -24.11 -24.44
C ILE A 30 -18.23 -25.43 -24.28
N ALA A 31 -17.69 -25.95 -25.38
CA ALA A 31 -16.94 -27.19 -25.38
C ALA A 31 -15.67 -27.09 -24.51
N ALA A 32 -15.09 -25.89 -24.39
CA ALA A 32 -13.94 -25.62 -23.53
C ALA A 32 -14.29 -25.46 -22.04
N MET A 33 -15.57 -25.33 -21.69
CA MET A 33 -16.00 -25.23 -20.29
C MET A 33 -15.77 -26.56 -19.56
N PRO A 34 -15.02 -26.59 -18.45
CA PRO A 34 -14.75 -27.83 -17.72
C PRO A 34 -16.03 -28.56 -17.33
N ALA A 35 -16.01 -29.89 -17.44
CA ALA A 35 -17.16 -30.74 -17.11
C ALA A 35 -17.57 -30.60 -15.64
N ASP A 36 -16.62 -30.27 -14.77
CA ASP A 36 -16.79 -30.07 -13.33
C ASP A 36 -17.05 -28.59 -12.95
N TYR A 37 -17.23 -27.67 -13.90
CA TYR A 37 -17.64 -26.30 -13.62
C TYR A 37 -19.10 -26.23 -13.12
N THR A 38 -19.38 -25.34 -12.16
CA THR A 38 -20.73 -25.16 -11.63
C THR A 38 -21.66 -24.57 -12.68
N ARG A 39 -22.76 -25.25 -12.98
CA ARG A 39 -23.78 -24.81 -13.94
C ARG A 39 -25.07 -24.43 -13.23
N PHE A 40 -25.83 -23.53 -13.84
CA PHE A 40 -27.17 -23.14 -13.39
C PHE A 40 -28.22 -23.85 -14.22
N GLU A 41 -29.22 -24.43 -13.56
CA GLU A 41 -30.34 -25.10 -14.21
C GLU A 41 -31.66 -24.47 -13.78
N PHE A 42 -32.42 -24.01 -14.77
CA PHE A 42 -33.76 -23.47 -14.61
C PHE A 42 -34.77 -24.48 -15.19
N LYS A 43 -35.63 -25.00 -14.33
CA LYS A 43 -36.63 -26.01 -14.71
C LYS A 43 -37.53 -25.49 -15.84
N GLY A 44 -37.50 -26.17 -16.99
CA GLY A 44 -38.28 -25.80 -18.17
C GLY A 44 -37.64 -24.72 -19.06
N HIS A 45 -36.42 -24.28 -18.73
CA HIS A 45 -35.73 -23.16 -19.36
C HIS A 45 -34.27 -23.52 -19.72
N PRO A 46 -34.05 -24.48 -20.64
CA PRO A 46 -32.71 -24.97 -20.97
C PRO A 46 -31.82 -23.90 -21.62
N ALA A 47 -32.38 -23.02 -22.46
CA ALA A 47 -31.62 -21.97 -23.13
C ALA A 47 -31.09 -20.92 -22.15
N GLU A 48 -31.89 -20.54 -21.16
CA GLU A 48 -31.50 -19.60 -20.12
C GLU A 48 -30.49 -20.20 -19.13
N SER A 49 -30.62 -21.51 -18.87
CA SER A 49 -29.66 -22.29 -18.06
C SER A 49 -28.27 -22.28 -18.71
N GLU A 50 -28.25 -22.52 -20.02
CA GLU A 50 -27.07 -22.48 -20.86
C GLU A 50 -26.45 -21.08 -20.89
N LEU A 51 -27.25 -20.06 -21.21
CA LEU A 51 -26.81 -18.66 -21.31
C LEU A 51 -26.16 -18.17 -20.01
N LEU A 52 -26.79 -18.39 -18.84
CA LEU A 52 -26.25 -17.93 -17.57
C LEU A 52 -24.94 -18.65 -17.22
N SER A 53 -24.89 -19.97 -17.42
CA SER A 53 -23.69 -20.77 -17.16
C SER A 53 -22.52 -20.29 -18.02
N HIS A 54 -22.79 -19.95 -19.29
CA HIS A 54 -21.76 -19.46 -20.22
C HIS A 54 -21.31 -18.05 -19.90
N TYR A 55 -22.23 -17.16 -19.56
CA TYR A 55 -21.91 -15.80 -19.13
C TYR A 55 -20.95 -15.82 -17.93
N LEU A 56 -21.24 -16.64 -16.92
CA LEU A 56 -20.41 -16.76 -15.73
C LEU A 56 -19.06 -17.43 -16.02
N TRP A 57 -19.03 -18.46 -16.87
CA TRP A 57 -17.77 -19.07 -17.31
C TRP A 57 -16.90 -18.09 -18.08
N TYR A 58 -17.48 -17.31 -18.99
CA TYR A 58 -16.76 -16.29 -19.76
C TYR A 58 -16.10 -15.27 -18.83
N HIS A 59 -16.83 -14.76 -17.84
CA HIS A 59 -16.27 -13.81 -16.87
C HIS A 59 -15.23 -14.45 -15.95
N TYR A 60 -15.44 -15.70 -15.54
CA TYR A 60 -14.45 -16.43 -14.78
C TYR A 60 -13.16 -16.60 -15.57
N LYS A 61 -13.20 -17.18 -16.77
CA LYS A 61 -12.00 -17.52 -17.56
C LYS A 61 -11.23 -16.31 -18.09
N THR A 62 -11.91 -15.21 -18.37
CA THR A 62 -11.30 -13.98 -18.91
C THR A 62 -10.80 -13.03 -17.82
N ARG A 63 -10.99 -13.38 -16.54
CA ARG A 63 -10.50 -12.59 -15.43
C ARG A 63 -8.97 -12.55 -15.44
N LEU A 64 -8.44 -11.33 -15.52
CA LEU A 64 -7.00 -11.10 -15.67
C LEU A 64 -6.21 -11.52 -14.42
N LEU A 65 -6.68 -11.20 -13.22
CA LEU A 65 -5.90 -11.37 -11.99
C LEU A 65 -6.75 -11.85 -10.80
N HIS A 66 -6.15 -12.72 -9.99
CA HIS A 66 -6.57 -12.98 -8.62
C HIS A 66 -5.97 -11.89 -7.73
N LEU A 67 -6.81 -11.01 -7.20
CA LEU A 67 -6.35 -9.93 -6.32
C LEU A 67 -5.95 -10.50 -4.96
N THR A 68 -4.69 -10.30 -4.57
CA THR A 68 -4.15 -10.72 -3.27
C THR A 68 -4.30 -9.65 -2.19
N VAL A 69 -4.75 -8.45 -2.56
CA VAL A 69 -5.01 -7.33 -1.65
C VAL A 69 -6.29 -7.58 -0.83
N LEU A 70 -6.42 -6.98 0.35
CA LEU A 70 -7.49 -7.30 1.30
C LEU A 70 -8.86 -6.73 0.95
N PHE A 71 -8.93 -5.47 0.50
CA PHE A 71 -10.20 -4.74 0.37
C PHE A 71 -11.28 -5.43 -0.49
N PRO A 72 -10.98 -6.23 -1.55
CA PRO A 72 -12.01 -6.91 -2.30
C PRO A 72 -12.34 -8.30 -1.75
N GLN A 73 -11.59 -8.84 -0.77
CA GLN A 73 -11.65 -10.27 -0.40
C GLN A 73 -13.03 -10.71 0.07
N GLU A 74 -13.77 -9.88 0.78
CA GLU A 74 -15.14 -10.22 1.24
C GLU A 74 -16.09 -10.44 0.06
N TYR A 75 -16.15 -9.46 -0.86
CA TYR A 75 -17.00 -9.55 -2.05
C TYR A 75 -16.55 -10.68 -2.96
N MET A 76 -15.24 -10.81 -3.13
CA MET A 76 -14.65 -11.78 -4.03
C MET A 76 -14.84 -13.22 -3.54
N THR A 77 -14.70 -13.48 -2.24
CA THR A 77 -15.05 -14.79 -1.66
C THR A 77 -16.57 -15.05 -1.70
N THR A 78 -17.41 -14.02 -1.65
CA THR A 78 -18.86 -14.20 -1.85
C THR A 78 -19.16 -14.63 -3.28
N THR A 79 -18.51 -14.00 -4.26
CA THR A 79 -18.72 -14.24 -5.68
C THR A 79 -18.11 -15.54 -6.19
N ASP A 80 -17.00 -16.01 -5.62
CA ASP A 80 -16.23 -17.07 -6.27
C ASP A 80 -16.40 -18.46 -5.63
N MET A 81 -16.78 -18.54 -4.35
CA MET A 81 -16.71 -19.80 -3.59
C MET A 81 -17.61 -20.93 -4.12
N TRP A 82 -18.68 -20.59 -4.86
CA TRP A 82 -19.62 -21.56 -5.43
C TRP A 82 -19.13 -22.25 -6.71
N THR A 83 -18.05 -21.77 -7.32
CA THR A 83 -17.46 -22.41 -8.50
C THR A 83 -16.81 -23.75 -8.12
N SER A 84 -17.11 -24.84 -8.80
CA SER A 84 -16.81 -26.21 -8.34
C SER A 84 -15.33 -26.59 -8.49
N ARG A 85 -14.48 -26.04 -7.60
CA ARG A 85 -13.02 -26.25 -7.57
C ARG A 85 -12.32 -26.09 -8.92
N THR A 86 -12.95 -25.39 -9.85
CA THR A 86 -12.52 -25.30 -11.25
C THR A 86 -11.21 -24.52 -11.32
N PRO A 87 -10.14 -25.08 -11.90
CA PRO A 87 -8.92 -24.33 -12.14
C PRO A 87 -9.16 -23.13 -13.05
N HIS A 88 -8.47 -22.02 -12.79
CA HIS A 88 -8.55 -20.86 -13.68
C HIS A 88 -7.58 -21.04 -14.86
N PRO A 89 -8.04 -20.98 -16.13
CA PRO A 89 -7.20 -21.25 -17.30
C PRO A 89 -5.98 -20.33 -17.41
N ALA A 90 -6.12 -19.04 -17.11
CA ALA A 90 -5.05 -18.05 -17.27
C ALA A 90 -4.01 -18.03 -16.14
N TRP A 91 -4.20 -18.78 -15.05
CA TRP A 91 -3.33 -18.67 -13.87
C TRP A 91 -2.25 -19.76 -13.77
N GLY A 92 -2.13 -20.62 -14.79
CA GLY A 92 -0.98 -21.52 -15.03
C GLY A 92 -0.67 -22.60 -13.98
N GLU A 93 -1.30 -22.54 -12.81
CA GLU A 93 -0.94 -23.36 -11.64
C GLU A 93 -1.88 -24.56 -11.42
N GLY A 94 -2.92 -24.72 -12.25
CA GLY A 94 -3.93 -25.78 -12.08
C GLY A 94 -4.71 -25.70 -10.77
N LYS A 95 -4.52 -24.63 -10.00
CA LYS A 95 -5.18 -24.41 -8.71
C LYS A 95 -6.61 -23.95 -8.90
N SER A 96 -7.49 -24.49 -8.07
CA SER A 96 -8.85 -23.98 -7.95
C SER A 96 -8.87 -22.56 -7.38
N ILE A 97 -9.95 -21.84 -7.65
CA ILE A 97 -10.14 -20.52 -7.05
C ILE A 97 -10.17 -20.58 -5.52
N GLN A 98 -10.73 -21.65 -4.92
CA GLN A 98 -10.72 -21.83 -3.47
C GLN A 98 -9.29 -22.00 -2.94
N GLN A 99 -8.43 -22.73 -3.66
CA GLN A 99 -7.02 -22.84 -3.27
C GLN A 99 -6.31 -21.49 -3.33
N LYS A 100 -6.60 -20.66 -4.35
CA LYS A 100 -6.05 -19.30 -4.46
C LYS A 100 -6.52 -18.40 -3.30
N TYR A 101 -7.80 -18.42 -2.94
CA TYR A 101 -8.29 -17.70 -1.75
C TYR A 101 -7.68 -18.21 -0.46
N ARG A 102 -7.54 -19.53 -0.31
CA ARG A 102 -6.87 -20.13 0.85
C ARG A 102 -5.47 -19.55 1.00
N GLU A 103 -4.68 -19.57 -0.07
CA GLU A 103 -3.32 -19.04 -0.07
C GLU A 103 -3.28 -17.55 0.26
N SER A 104 -4.15 -16.73 -0.36
CA SER A 104 -4.22 -15.29 -0.08
C SER A 104 -4.61 -15.00 1.37
N LEU A 105 -5.66 -15.62 1.88
CA LEU A 105 -6.13 -15.42 3.25
C LEU A 105 -5.13 -15.92 4.31
N LEU A 106 -4.33 -16.94 3.98
CA LEU A 106 -3.21 -17.37 4.82
C LEU A 106 -2.02 -16.38 4.78
N LYS A 107 -1.83 -15.64 3.69
CA LYS A 107 -0.75 -14.64 3.60
C LYS A 107 -1.10 -13.29 4.24
N MET A 108 -2.38 -13.04 4.54
CA MET A 108 -2.82 -11.80 5.19
C MET A 108 -2.18 -11.63 6.56
N LYS A 109 -1.49 -10.49 6.73
CA LYS A 109 -0.73 -10.15 7.93
C LYS A 109 -1.63 -9.41 8.93
N ILE A 110 -1.33 -9.57 10.21
CA ILE A 110 -1.96 -8.83 11.31
C ILE A 110 -0.87 -8.17 12.14
N ASP A 111 -1.10 -6.94 12.60
CA ASP A 111 -0.14 -6.27 13.47
C ASP A 111 -0.31 -6.67 14.96
N LYS A 112 0.50 -6.05 15.82
CA LYS A 112 0.49 -6.31 17.25
C LYS A 112 -0.80 -5.85 17.94
N GLU A 113 -1.44 -4.77 17.46
CA GLU A 113 -2.68 -4.22 18.01
C GLU A 113 -3.90 -5.05 17.56
N GLY A 114 -3.79 -5.74 16.42
CA GLY A 114 -4.85 -6.57 15.85
C GLY A 114 -5.45 -6.03 14.56
N TYR A 115 -4.80 -5.04 13.94
CA TYR A 115 -5.20 -4.50 12.64
C TYR A 115 -4.72 -5.42 11.51
N ILE A 116 -5.62 -5.78 10.57
CA ILE A 116 -5.29 -6.55 9.38
C ILE A 116 -4.73 -5.63 8.30
N LEU A 117 -3.55 -5.97 7.80
CA LEU A 117 -2.88 -5.20 6.76
C LEU A 117 -3.60 -5.34 5.41
N THR A 118 -3.58 -4.28 4.60
CA THR A 118 -4.23 -4.31 3.27
C THR A 118 -3.49 -5.22 2.27
N ASN A 119 -2.21 -5.52 2.50
CA ASN A 119 -1.35 -6.32 1.61
C ASN A 119 -1.40 -5.84 0.14
N GLN A 120 -1.16 -4.55 -0.08
CA GLN A 120 -1.28 -3.91 -1.38
C GLN A 120 -0.01 -4.00 -2.24
N HIS A 121 0.01 -3.27 -3.37
CA HIS A 121 1.21 -3.08 -4.17
C HIS A 121 2.11 -1.99 -3.56
N PHE A 122 3.38 -1.99 -3.95
CA PHE A 122 4.33 -0.94 -3.58
C PHE A 122 3.76 0.46 -3.86
N SER A 123 3.78 1.34 -2.86
CA SER A 123 3.27 2.72 -2.98
C SER A 123 4.03 3.66 -2.05
N HIS A 124 3.69 4.95 -2.08
CA HIS A 124 4.22 5.99 -1.17
C HIS A 124 3.18 6.42 -0.13
N SER A 125 2.31 5.49 0.23
CA SER A 125 1.34 5.61 1.32
C SER A 125 1.79 4.75 2.50
N HIS A 126 1.02 4.72 3.60
CA HIS A 126 1.33 3.84 4.70
C HIS A 126 1.33 2.37 4.24
N GLU A 127 2.47 1.67 4.38
CA GLU A 127 2.68 0.35 3.76
C GLU A 127 1.74 -0.75 4.25
N LYS A 128 1.15 -0.53 5.42
CA LYS A 128 0.17 -1.43 6.05
C LYS A 128 -1.28 -1.05 5.71
N GLY A 129 -1.49 0.12 5.12
CA GLY A 129 -2.80 0.71 4.80
C GLY A 129 -3.17 0.59 3.32
N TRP A 130 -4.14 1.40 2.92
CA TRP A 130 -4.63 1.58 1.55
C TRP A 130 -3.67 2.44 0.71
N PRO A 131 -3.79 2.49 -0.64
CA PRO A 131 -2.72 3.01 -1.48
C PRO A 131 -2.77 4.54 -1.61
N PHE A 132 -3.69 5.16 -0.89
CA PHE A 132 -3.97 6.58 -0.89
C PHE A 132 -4.54 7.00 0.48
N PRO A 133 -4.44 8.30 0.84
CA PRO A 133 -3.73 9.34 0.08
C PRO A 133 -2.20 9.19 0.09
N LEU A 134 -1.56 9.78 -0.94
CA LEU A 134 -0.13 9.97 -1.07
C LEU A 134 0.24 11.38 -0.62
N TRP A 135 1.47 11.60 -0.16
CA TRP A 135 1.92 12.88 0.40
C TRP A 135 1.62 14.08 -0.52
N TYR A 136 1.86 13.96 -1.82
CA TYR A 136 1.69 15.07 -2.78
C TYR A 136 0.23 15.48 -2.99
N GLN A 137 -0.74 14.64 -2.60
CA GLN A 137 -2.16 14.93 -2.78
C GLN A 137 -2.69 15.97 -1.78
N GLY A 138 -1.98 16.18 -0.67
CA GLY A 138 -2.26 17.28 0.27
C GLY A 138 -1.10 18.27 0.38
N TYR A 139 -0.15 18.24 -0.56
CA TYR A 139 0.86 19.29 -0.69
C TYR A 139 0.18 20.55 -1.25
N GLN A 140 0.11 21.61 -0.46
CA GLN A 140 -0.54 22.87 -0.82
C GLN A 140 0.51 23.99 -0.88
N TRP A 141 1.13 24.19 -2.05
CA TRP A 141 1.98 25.35 -2.36
C TRP A 141 3.20 25.58 -1.44
N PRO A 142 4.16 26.45 -1.82
CA PRO A 142 5.41 26.61 -1.08
C PRO A 142 5.28 27.21 0.34
N ASP A 143 4.19 27.96 0.61
CA ASP A 143 4.06 28.78 1.82
C ASP A 143 3.04 28.21 2.83
N GLU A 144 2.42 27.05 2.56
CA GLU A 144 1.49 26.43 3.48
C GLU A 144 2.06 25.11 4.02
N ALA A 145 1.81 24.86 5.32
CA ALA A 145 2.20 23.62 5.94
C ALA A 145 1.36 22.47 5.39
N GLY A 146 2.01 21.39 4.94
CA GLY A 146 1.33 20.23 4.37
C GLY A 146 2.14 18.95 4.46
N ALA A 147 1.74 17.94 3.70
CA ALA A 147 2.53 16.73 3.52
C ALA A 147 3.60 16.93 2.43
N VAL A 148 4.78 16.33 2.61
CA VAL A 148 5.97 16.53 1.76
C VAL A 148 6.74 15.23 1.55
N GLY A 149 7.57 15.17 0.51
CA GLY A 149 8.41 14.01 0.28
C GLY A 149 9.55 14.24 -0.69
N TRP A 150 10.78 13.96 -0.26
CA TRP A 150 11.99 14.01 -1.06
C TRP A 150 12.32 12.61 -1.62
N HIS A 151 12.52 12.53 -2.92
CA HIS A 151 12.84 11.32 -3.68
C HIS A 151 14.17 11.50 -4.40
N PHE A 152 15.18 10.76 -3.96
CA PHE A 152 16.58 10.92 -4.36
C PHE A 152 16.95 10.03 -5.55
N ASN A 153 16.01 9.84 -6.47
CA ASN A 153 16.20 9.10 -7.71
C ASN A 153 16.07 10.07 -8.90
N HIS A 154 16.70 9.76 -10.04
CA HIS A 154 16.42 10.49 -11.29
C HIS A 154 15.11 10.05 -11.94
N ASP A 155 14.80 8.77 -11.75
CA ASP A 155 13.56 8.09 -12.11
C ASP A 155 13.33 6.99 -11.07
N GLY A 156 12.08 6.70 -10.74
CA GLY A 156 11.75 5.80 -9.65
C GLY A 156 10.40 5.11 -9.81
N PRO A 157 10.19 4.01 -9.06
CA PRO A 157 8.95 3.24 -9.15
C PRO A 157 7.80 3.93 -8.43
N GLY A 158 6.56 3.51 -8.74
CA GLY A 158 5.37 3.83 -7.95
C GLY A 158 4.74 5.19 -8.26
N TRP A 159 3.60 5.45 -7.60
CA TRP A 159 2.68 6.51 -8.01
C TRP A 159 3.17 7.94 -7.75
N ALA A 160 4.04 8.16 -6.75
CA ALA A 160 4.64 9.49 -6.56
C ALA A 160 5.48 9.91 -7.77
N TRP A 161 6.17 8.96 -8.39
CA TRP A 161 6.91 9.19 -9.64
C TRP A 161 5.97 9.34 -10.82
N THR A 162 5.17 8.31 -11.10
CA THR A 162 4.39 8.24 -12.35
C THR A 162 3.25 9.25 -12.42
N ALA A 163 2.70 9.69 -11.29
CA ALA A 163 1.59 10.64 -11.26
C ALA A 163 2.03 12.09 -10.95
N PHE A 164 3.17 12.29 -10.29
CA PHE A 164 3.61 13.62 -9.83
C PHE A 164 5.00 14.01 -10.37
N LEU A 165 6.08 13.37 -9.93
CA LEU A 165 7.46 13.85 -10.20
C LEU A 165 7.90 13.74 -11.68
N VAL A 166 7.28 12.86 -12.48
CA VAL A 166 7.52 12.82 -13.93
C VAL A 166 6.94 14.06 -14.62
N ASN A 167 5.85 14.61 -14.11
CA ASN A 167 5.17 15.77 -14.68
C ASN A 167 5.76 17.11 -14.22
N ASP A 168 6.64 17.08 -13.21
CA ASP A 168 7.38 18.24 -12.70
C ASP A 168 8.89 17.92 -12.64
N PRO A 169 9.61 18.05 -13.78
CA PRO A 169 11.04 17.77 -13.86
C PRO A 169 11.89 18.59 -12.88
N ASP A 170 11.48 19.84 -12.64
CA ASP A 170 12.18 20.82 -11.81
C ASP A 170 11.74 20.76 -10.34
N SER A 171 10.86 19.82 -9.97
CA SER A 171 10.35 19.67 -8.62
C SER A 171 11.47 19.64 -7.59
N ARG A 172 11.34 20.45 -6.53
CA ARG A 172 12.28 20.43 -5.40
C ARG A 172 12.30 19.10 -4.65
N PHE A 173 11.35 18.21 -4.94
CA PHE A 173 11.13 16.94 -4.28
C PHE A 173 11.69 15.74 -5.05
N GLY A 174 12.25 15.94 -6.24
CA GLY A 174 12.82 14.86 -7.05
C GLY A 174 14.21 15.19 -7.58
N ARG A 175 14.95 14.15 -7.97
CA ARG A 175 16.24 14.26 -8.69
C ARG A 175 17.24 15.14 -7.94
N ASP A 176 18.17 15.78 -8.63
CA ASP A 176 19.21 16.64 -8.02
C ASP A 176 18.65 17.81 -7.21
N ASN A 177 17.40 18.24 -7.45
CA ASN A 177 16.80 19.29 -6.64
C ASN A 177 16.42 18.81 -5.24
N SER A 178 16.15 17.51 -5.06
CA SER A 178 15.74 16.91 -3.77
C SER A 178 16.78 17.00 -2.66
N ILE A 179 18.07 17.11 -3.00
CA ILE A 179 19.16 17.21 -2.03
C ILE A 179 19.50 18.66 -1.66
N LYS A 180 18.90 19.66 -2.33
CA LYS A 180 19.20 21.08 -2.09
C LYS A 180 18.56 21.58 -0.81
N GLY A 181 19.31 22.38 -0.04
CA GLY A 181 18.83 23.04 1.17
C GLY A 181 18.84 22.17 2.43
N TRP A 182 19.20 20.90 2.34
CA TRP A 182 19.40 20.05 3.52
C TRP A 182 20.62 20.52 4.30
N GLU A 183 20.49 20.64 5.62
CA GLU A 183 21.64 20.87 6.50
C GLU A 183 22.27 19.53 6.87
N LEU A 184 23.60 19.46 6.80
CA LEU A 184 24.38 18.26 7.08
C LEU A 184 25.23 18.49 8.33
N GLU A 185 25.12 17.59 9.31
CA GLU A 185 25.89 17.62 10.56
C GLU A 185 26.66 16.30 10.69
N ASN A 186 27.98 16.37 10.81
CA ASN A 186 28.88 15.20 10.91
C ASN A 186 28.74 14.20 9.76
N VAL A 187 28.31 14.69 8.59
CA VAL A 187 28.09 13.91 7.38
C VAL A 187 28.36 14.78 6.15
N GLU A 188 28.89 14.18 5.10
CA GLU A 188 29.07 14.82 3.80
C GLU A 188 28.24 14.11 2.73
N SER A 189 27.80 14.86 1.73
CA SER A 189 27.08 14.33 0.58
C SER A 189 28.00 14.07 -0.60
N GLU A 190 27.89 12.88 -1.17
CA GLU A 190 28.49 12.53 -2.46
C GLU A 190 27.52 12.75 -3.64
N GLY A 191 26.39 13.42 -3.40
CA GLY A 191 25.31 13.61 -4.36
C GLY A 191 24.41 12.38 -4.57
N ILE A 192 23.62 12.41 -5.64
CA ILE A 192 22.81 11.26 -6.06
C ILE A 192 23.67 10.33 -6.90
N VAL A 193 24.00 9.17 -6.34
CA VAL A 193 24.81 8.13 -6.98
C VAL A 193 23.96 6.88 -7.11
N SER A 194 23.87 6.31 -8.32
CA SER A 194 23.06 5.12 -8.59
C SER A 194 21.59 5.25 -8.12
N ASN A 195 20.99 6.43 -8.35
CA ASN A 195 19.63 6.79 -7.93
C ASN A 195 19.41 6.73 -6.41
N ARG A 196 20.43 7.04 -5.60
CA ARG A 196 20.31 7.16 -4.15
C ARG A 196 21.13 8.35 -3.68
N TRP A 197 20.64 9.08 -2.68
CA TRP A 197 21.45 10.10 -2.02
C TRP A 197 22.51 9.41 -1.16
N LYS A 198 23.76 9.56 -1.56
CA LYS A 198 24.88 8.93 -0.88
C LYS A 198 25.51 9.90 0.11
N LEU A 199 25.62 9.44 1.35
CA LEU A 199 26.13 10.20 2.49
C LEU A 199 27.25 9.42 3.18
N VAL A 200 28.27 10.12 3.64
CA VAL A 200 29.38 9.52 4.40
C VAL A 200 29.58 10.30 5.68
N SER A 201 29.58 9.61 6.83
CA SER A 201 29.85 10.25 8.12
C SER A 201 31.25 10.84 8.15
N THR A 202 31.38 12.07 8.66
CA THR A 202 32.67 12.72 8.89
C THR A 202 33.07 12.79 10.37
N ASP A 203 32.10 12.62 11.27
CA ASP A 203 32.31 12.51 12.72
C ASP A 203 31.16 11.68 13.35
N LEU A 204 31.11 11.63 14.68
CA LEU A 204 30.10 10.92 15.46
C LEU A 204 28.69 11.49 15.26
N SER A 205 27.70 10.60 15.22
CA SER A 205 26.27 10.95 15.19
C SER A 205 25.85 11.73 13.93
N PRO A 206 26.16 11.23 12.71
CA PRO A 206 25.79 11.88 11.45
C PRO A 206 24.29 12.15 11.37
N ALA A 207 23.94 13.38 11.03
CA ALA A 207 22.56 13.84 10.96
C ALA A 207 22.29 14.71 9.72
N ILE A 208 21.06 14.61 9.22
CA ILE A 208 20.55 15.44 8.14
C ILE A 208 19.30 16.19 8.61
N THR A 209 19.15 17.45 8.23
CA THR A 209 18.00 18.27 8.58
C THR A 209 17.30 18.76 7.32
N THR A 210 15.97 18.62 7.29
CA THR A 210 15.15 19.07 6.17
C THR A 210 15.34 20.56 5.89
N PRO A 211 15.19 21.02 4.62
CA PRO A 211 15.22 22.44 4.29
C PRO A 211 14.24 23.26 5.15
N SER A 212 14.71 24.39 5.67
CA SER A 212 13.98 25.25 6.62
C SER A 212 12.83 26.04 5.99
N ASP A 213 12.79 26.12 4.66
CA ASP A 213 11.74 26.75 3.88
C ASP A 213 10.60 25.77 3.51
N VAL A 214 10.61 24.55 4.07
CA VAL A 214 9.56 23.54 3.86
C VAL A 214 8.80 23.35 5.16
N LEU A 215 7.52 23.72 5.15
CA LEU A 215 6.64 23.60 6.30
C LEU A 215 5.85 22.30 6.23
N ILE A 216 5.81 21.56 7.35
CA ILE A 216 5.06 20.32 7.46
C ILE A 216 3.92 20.52 8.45
N ASP A 217 2.71 20.11 8.07
CA ASP A 217 1.61 20.03 9.02
C ASP A 217 1.62 18.67 9.72
N ALA A 218 1.82 18.69 11.05
CA ALA A 218 1.89 17.48 11.87
C ALA A 218 0.61 16.63 11.77
N PHE A 219 -0.55 17.26 11.56
CA PHE A 219 -1.82 16.55 11.41
C PHE A 219 -1.88 15.73 10.12
N ASN A 220 -1.39 16.31 9.02
CA ASN A 220 -1.27 15.64 7.71
C ASN A 220 -0.05 14.69 7.62
N ALA A 221 0.81 14.66 8.64
CA ALA A 221 2.01 13.83 8.70
C ALA A 221 2.05 12.94 9.96
N PRO A 222 1.03 12.09 10.23
CA PRO A 222 1.02 11.24 11.42
C PRO A 222 2.15 10.20 11.44
N TYR A 223 2.75 9.93 10.27
CA TYR A 223 3.91 9.09 10.10
C TYR A 223 4.96 9.78 9.24
N LEU A 224 6.21 9.33 9.38
CA LEU A 224 7.29 9.60 8.43
C LEU A 224 7.81 8.26 7.90
N GLN A 225 8.33 8.25 6.68
CA GLN A 225 9.06 7.11 6.16
C GLN A 225 10.41 7.55 5.62
N ILE A 226 11.47 6.84 6.01
CA ILE A 226 12.77 6.88 5.35
C ILE A 226 13.06 5.52 4.72
N ARG A 227 13.48 5.52 3.46
CA ARG A 227 13.93 4.33 2.73
C ARG A 227 15.42 4.46 2.50
N TRP A 228 16.20 3.59 3.11
CA TRP A 228 17.63 3.80 3.23
C TRP A 228 18.39 2.51 3.50
N ASN A 229 19.70 2.53 3.34
CA ASN A 229 20.61 1.47 3.76
C ASN A 229 21.81 2.07 4.48
N ARG A 230 22.45 1.26 5.32
CA ARG A 230 23.70 1.56 6.00
C ARG A 230 24.81 0.69 5.42
N SER A 231 26.02 1.22 5.33
CA SER A 231 27.19 0.45 4.88
C SER A 231 27.60 -0.65 5.87
N LYS A 232 27.19 -0.52 7.14
CA LYS A 232 27.42 -1.51 8.21
C LYS A 232 26.20 -1.61 9.14
N PRO A 233 25.95 -2.79 9.72
CA PRO A 233 24.88 -2.97 10.71
C PRO A 233 25.05 -2.04 11.90
N ALA A 234 23.93 -1.59 12.49
CA ALA A 234 23.94 -0.83 13.72
C ALA A 234 24.40 -1.70 14.92
N PRO A 235 25.15 -1.14 15.88
CA PRO A 235 25.42 -1.79 17.16
C PRO A 235 24.12 -2.13 17.89
N THR A 236 24.13 -3.22 18.65
CA THR A 236 22.97 -3.64 19.45
C THR A 236 22.52 -2.53 20.40
N GLY A 237 21.24 -2.16 20.32
CA GLY A 237 20.64 -1.16 21.19
C GLY A 237 20.84 0.30 20.76
N VAL A 238 21.56 0.54 19.66
CA VAL A 238 21.70 1.88 19.06
C VAL A 238 20.66 2.01 17.96
N LEU A 239 19.73 2.95 18.14
CA LEU A 239 18.67 3.24 17.18
C LEU A 239 18.79 4.66 16.63
N PRO A 240 18.54 4.87 15.33
CA PRO A 240 18.37 6.19 14.78
C PRO A 240 17.13 6.86 15.37
N TYR A 241 17.07 8.19 15.25
CA TYR A 241 15.92 8.96 15.71
C TYR A 241 15.65 10.16 14.82
N VAL A 242 14.41 10.62 14.90
CA VAL A 242 14.01 11.94 14.39
C VAL A 242 13.74 12.88 15.56
N GLU A 243 14.10 14.14 15.40
CA GLU A 243 13.68 15.23 16.27
C GLU A 243 13.23 16.43 15.44
N TRP A 244 12.40 17.29 16.02
CA TRP A 244 11.79 18.36 15.23
C TRP A 244 11.70 19.71 15.95
N LYS A 245 11.53 20.75 15.13
CA LYS A 245 11.17 22.11 15.55
C LYS A 245 9.77 22.43 15.06
N ARG A 246 8.94 22.97 15.93
CA ARG A 246 7.69 23.63 15.55
C ARG A 246 7.94 25.11 15.32
N THR A 247 6.95 25.79 14.73
CA THR A 247 6.91 27.25 14.74
C THR A 247 7.06 27.82 16.14
N GLY A 248 8.08 28.65 16.31
CA GLY A 248 8.46 29.28 17.59
C GLY A 248 9.50 28.50 18.42
N ASP A 249 9.80 27.24 18.09
CA ASP A 249 10.88 26.50 18.75
C ASP A 249 12.24 27.04 18.29
N LYS A 250 13.11 27.35 19.26
CA LYS A 250 14.45 27.90 18.97
C LYS A 250 15.49 26.83 18.61
N THR A 251 15.33 25.64 19.16
CA THR A 251 16.28 24.53 19.03
C THR A 251 15.56 23.20 18.89
N PHE A 252 16.25 22.20 18.33
CA PHE A 252 15.86 20.81 18.51
C PHE A 252 15.93 20.43 20.00
N SER A 253 15.12 19.46 20.43
CA SER A 253 15.08 18.99 21.82
C SER A 253 14.84 17.49 21.87
N ALA A 254 15.49 16.82 22.82
CA ALA A 254 15.22 15.41 23.13
C ALA A 254 13.77 15.18 23.61
N ASP A 255 13.08 16.21 24.10
CA ASP A 255 11.66 16.15 24.45
C ASP A 255 10.75 16.06 23.22
N ARG A 256 11.29 16.31 22.02
CA ARG A 256 10.63 16.20 20.72
C ARG A 256 11.39 15.21 19.86
N ARG A 257 11.43 13.96 20.29
CA ARG A 257 12.23 12.91 19.66
C ARG A 257 11.49 11.59 19.58
N VAL A 258 11.62 10.91 18.44
CA VAL A 258 11.14 9.54 18.23
C VAL A 258 12.28 8.68 17.69
N TYR A 259 12.62 7.62 18.42
CA TYR A 259 13.50 6.58 17.93
C TYR A 259 12.73 5.63 17.01
N PHE A 260 13.41 5.10 16.00
CA PHE A 260 12.78 4.18 15.05
C PHE A 260 13.65 2.98 14.72
N ASP A 261 12.99 1.86 14.47
CA ASP A 261 13.64 0.60 14.14
C ASP A 261 13.81 0.44 12.63
N PHE A 262 14.78 -0.40 12.26
CA PHE A 262 15.09 -0.80 10.88
C PHE A 262 14.06 -1.78 10.30
N ASN A 263 13.20 -2.41 11.11
CA ASN A 263 12.32 -3.50 10.69
C ASN A 263 10.82 -3.14 10.74
N THR A 264 10.49 -1.87 10.49
CA THR A 264 9.12 -1.36 10.65
C THR A 264 8.32 -1.31 9.35
N GLY A 265 9.01 -1.39 8.20
CA GLY A 265 8.44 -1.46 6.87
C GLY A 265 7.86 -2.81 6.47
N ASN A 266 7.56 -2.96 5.18
CA ASN A 266 7.04 -4.17 4.57
C ASN A 266 8.16 -4.94 3.86
N PRO A 267 8.53 -6.14 4.33
CA PRO A 267 9.63 -6.93 3.75
C PRO A 267 9.47 -7.21 2.25
N GLU A 268 8.25 -7.35 1.75
CA GLU A 268 8.01 -7.57 0.31
C GLU A 268 8.34 -6.34 -0.53
N TYR A 269 8.20 -5.15 0.04
CA TYR A 269 8.57 -3.90 -0.63
C TYR A 269 10.06 -3.64 -0.51
N GLU A 270 10.66 -3.97 0.63
CA GLU A 270 12.11 -3.88 0.84
C GLU A 270 12.87 -4.84 -0.10
N GLU A 271 12.34 -6.05 -0.34
CA GLU A 271 12.89 -6.98 -1.34
C GLU A 271 12.83 -6.38 -2.75
N LEU A 272 11.74 -5.69 -3.09
CA LEU A 272 11.57 -5.04 -4.40
C LEU A 272 12.52 -3.86 -4.60
N THR A 273 12.72 -3.02 -3.58
CA THR A 273 13.55 -1.80 -3.68
C THR A 273 15.02 -2.06 -3.37
N GLY A 274 15.32 -3.16 -2.67
CA GLY A 274 16.63 -3.41 -2.08
C GLY A 274 17.00 -2.39 -1.00
N MET A 275 16.01 -1.75 -0.36
CA MET A 275 16.18 -0.72 0.65
C MET A 275 15.49 -1.11 1.95
N THR A 276 16.08 -0.74 3.09
CA THR A 276 15.41 -0.83 4.38
C THR A 276 14.36 0.27 4.49
N HIS A 277 13.14 -0.08 4.90
CA HIS A 277 12.05 0.87 5.06
C HIS A 277 11.76 1.09 6.55
N SER A 278 12.02 2.30 7.04
CA SER A 278 11.70 2.68 8.41
C SER A 278 10.44 3.54 8.45
N MET A 279 9.34 2.97 8.94
CA MET A 279 8.06 3.67 9.17
C MET A 279 8.02 4.20 10.61
N ILE A 280 8.03 5.52 10.75
CA ILE A 280 8.18 6.23 12.03
C ILE A 280 6.80 6.72 12.47
N THR A 281 6.35 6.30 13.66
CA THR A 281 5.03 6.68 14.19
C THR A 281 5.12 7.97 14.99
N MET A 282 4.66 9.08 14.42
CA MET A 282 4.81 10.41 15.03
C MET A 282 3.60 10.81 15.89
N TYR A 283 2.38 10.56 15.41
CA TYR A 283 1.14 11.04 16.06
C TYR A 283 0.92 10.58 17.50
N LYS A 284 1.64 9.54 17.95
CA LYS A 284 1.58 9.06 19.34
C LYS A 284 2.39 9.95 20.30
N HIS A 285 3.31 10.77 19.78
CA HIS A 285 4.12 11.67 20.57
C HIS A 285 3.33 12.96 20.90
N PRO A 286 3.19 13.36 22.18
CA PRO A 286 2.33 14.49 22.56
C PRO A 286 2.76 15.83 21.95
N GLU A 287 4.07 16.03 21.74
CA GLU A 287 4.61 17.24 21.11
C GLU A 287 4.61 17.20 19.57
N TRP A 288 4.07 16.15 18.93
CA TRP A 288 3.87 16.12 17.48
C TRP A 288 2.57 16.83 17.12
N ASN A 289 2.66 18.15 16.98
CA ASN A 289 1.51 19.01 16.72
C ASN A 289 1.93 20.31 16.01
N GLY A 290 0.96 20.98 15.38
CA GLY A 290 1.14 22.26 14.72
C GLY A 290 2.03 22.20 13.48
N THR A 291 2.55 23.36 13.09
CA THR A 291 3.47 23.51 11.97
C THR A 291 4.89 23.14 12.39
N ILE A 292 5.49 22.21 11.65
CA ILE A 292 6.86 21.75 11.81
C ILE A 292 7.73 22.49 10.79
N GLU A 293 8.79 23.15 11.26
CA GLU A 293 9.71 23.97 10.45
C GLU A 293 11.04 23.25 10.16
N GLY A 294 11.23 22.08 10.74
CA GLY A 294 12.42 21.29 10.49
C GLY A 294 12.38 19.94 11.19
N ILE A 295 12.75 18.90 10.46
CA ILE A 295 12.99 17.55 10.97
C ILE A 295 14.46 17.26 10.83
N ARG A 296 15.10 16.88 11.95
CA ARG A 296 16.46 16.36 11.96
C ARG A 296 16.42 14.86 12.16
N ILE A 297 17.11 14.14 11.28
CA ILE A 297 17.25 12.69 11.32
C ILE A 297 18.68 12.38 11.74
N ASN A 298 18.86 11.83 12.93
CA ASN A 298 20.15 11.29 13.33
C ASN A 298 20.24 9.83 12.88
N LEU A 299 21.11 9.56 11.92
CA LEU A 299 21.17 8.30 11.17
C LEU A 299 21.92 7.20 11.92
N ALA A 300 22.88 7.58 12.77
CA ALA A 300 23.70 6.64 13.54
C ALA A 300 24.23 7.27 14.84
N PRO A 301 23.38 7.42 15.87
CA PRO A 301 23.77 8.11 17.11
C PRO A 301 24.98 7.47 17.79
N GLY A 302 26.00 8.28 18.07
CA GLY A 302 27.24 7.83 18.71
C GLY A 302 28.15 7.00 17.81
N GLU A 303 27.88 6.91 16.51
CA GLU A 303 28.69 6.16 15.56
C GLU A 303 29.39 7.09 14.56
N SER A 304 30.58 6.69 14.10
CA SER A 304 31.34 7.25 12.97
C SER A 304 31.65 6.17 11.93
N ASP A 305 32.24 6.56 10.80
CA ASP A 305 32.65 5.67 9.71
C ASP A 305 31.50 4.80 9.15
N VAL A 306 30.31 5.40 9.04
CA VAL A 306 29.10 4.80 8.46
C VAL A 306 28.78 5.55 7.16
N GLY A 307 28.54 4.80 6.08
CA GLY A 307 27.96 5.31 4.85
C GLY A 307 26.47 5.05 4.82
N PHE A 308 25.72 5.94 4.17
CA PHE A 308 24.29 5.82 4.00
C PHE A 308 23.92 5.99 2.53
N GLU A 309 22.95 5.20 2.10
CA GLU A 309 22.25 5.41 0.83
C GLU A 309 20.79 5.66 1.16
N ILE A 310 20.25 6.81 0.76
CA ILE A 310 18.84 7.16 1.01
C ILE A 310 18.13 7.22 -0.34
N ASP A 311 17.07 6.43 -0.47
CA ASP A 311 16.18 6.43 -1.63
C ASP A 311 15.17 7.56 -1.54
N SER A 312 14.50 7.67 -0.39
CA SER A 312 13.47 8.69 -0.17
C SER A 312 13.21 8.97 1.31
N PHE A 313 12.74 10.17 1.60
CA PHE A 313 12.20 10.57 2.91
C PHE A 313 10.91 11.36 2.72
N PHE A 314 9.82 10.96 3.35
CA PHE A 314 8.53 11.60 3.15
C PHE A 314 7.57 11.44 4.33
N THR A 315 6.62 12.37 4.44
CA THR A 315 5.50 12.29 5.37
C THR A 315 4.45 11.32 4.85
N VAL A 316 3.76 10.63 5.75
CA VAL A 316 2.82 9.58 5.40
C VAL A 316 1.52 9.79 6.16
N TYR A 317 0.42 9.90 5.41
CA TYR A 317 -0.93 9.85 5.96
C TYR A 317 -1.22 8.50 6.59
N ASP A 318 -2.09 8.48 7.59
CA ASP A 318 -2.65 7.22 8.04
C ASP A 318 -3.61 6.72 6.96
N THR A 319 -3.22 5.70 6.19
CA THR A 319 -4.11 5.10 5.18
C THR A 319 -4.72 3.80 5.67
N ARG A 320 -4.62 3.49 6.96
CA ARG A 320 -5.30 2.33 7.54
C ARG A 320 -6.81 2.53 7.48
N ALA A 321 -7.56 1.45 7.31
CA ALA A 321 -9.01 1.51 7.15
C ALA A 321 -9.71 0.61 8.16
N THR A 322 -10.71 1.15 8.85
CA THR A 322 -11.51 0.42 9.86
C THR A 322 -12.22 -0.81 9.29
N LEU A 323 -12.49 -0.82 7.98
CA LEU A 323 -13.12 -1.92 7.25
C LEU A 323 -12.21 -3.14 7.02
N ASN A 324 -10.88 -3.02 7.18
CA ASN A 324 -9.96 -4.13 6.90
C ASN A 324 -10.26 -5.37 7.76
N ASN A 325 -10.44 -5.18 9.06
CA ASN A 325 -10.69 -6.26 10.00
C ASN A 325 -12.00 -7.02 9.70
N PRO A 326 -13.16 -6.37 9.52
CA PRO A 326 -14.39 -7.07 9.18
C PRO A 326 -14.29 -7.75 7.80
N THR A 327 -13.71 -7.08 6.79
CA THR A 327 -13.50 -7.70 5.46
C THR A 327 -12.69 -8.99 5.54
N TYR A 328 -11.61 -9.01 6.33
CA TYR A 328 -10.84 -10.23 6.57
C TYR A 328 -11.66 -11.34 7.23
N ILE A 329 -12.40 -11.01 8.29
CA ILE A 329 -13.22 -11.97 9.03
C ILE A 329 -14.30 -12.56 8.12
N PHE A 330 -15.01 -11.73 7.35
CA PHE A 330 -16.03 -12.19 6.42
C PHE A 330 -15.44 -13.03 5.29
N ALA A 331 -14.28 -12.65 4.74
CA ALA A 331 -13.62 -13.46 3.71
C ALA A 331 -13.21 -14.85 4.23
N CYS A 332 -12.61 -14.92 5.44
CA CYS A 332 -12.28 -16.18 6.09
C CYS A 332 -13.53 -17.02 6.40
N TRP A 333 -14.61 -16.40 6.87
CA TRP A 333 -15.87 -17.08 7.13
C TRP A 333 -16.52 -17.61 5.85
N ASN A 334 -16.57 -16.79 4.78
CA ASN A 334 -17.07 -17.18 3.46
C ASN A 334 -16.28 -18.34 2.87
N TYR A 335 -14.96 -18.32 3.01
CA TYR A 335 -14.11 -19.43 2.61
C TYR A 335 -14.41 -20.70 3.41
N PHE A 336 -14.45 -20.62 4.74
CA PHE A 336 -14.65 -21.78 5.60
C PHE A 336 -16.05 -22.39 5.44
N LYS A 337 -17.11 -21.56 5.41
CA LYS A 337 -18.50 -22.04 5.29
C LYS A 337 -18.73 -22.84 4.00
N TRP A 338 -18.01 -22.49 2.93
CA TRP A 338 -18.11 -23.18 1.64
C TRP A 338 -17.23 -24.41 1.53
N THR A 339 -16.01 -24.34 2.07
CA THR A 339 -15.01 -25.41 1.86
C THR A 339 -14.97 -26.45 2.96
N GLY A 340 -15.41 -26.10 4.17
CA GLY A 340 -15.24 -26.91 5.36
C GLY A 340 -13.77 -27.16 5.76
N ASP A 341 -12.81 -26.36 5.27
CA ASP A 341 -11.38 -26.56 5.57
C ASP A 341 -11.08 -26.24 7.06
N ILE A 342 -11.19 -27.27 7.89
CA ILE A 342 -10.92 -27.22 9.33
C ILE A 342 -9.45 -26.87 9.61
N ASN A 343 -8.52 -27.25 8.73
CA ASN A 343 -7.10 -26.94 8.93
C ASN A 343 -6.82 -25.45 8.69
N PHE A 344 -7.46 -24.85 7.69
CA PHE A 344 -7.45 -23.40 7.52
C PHE A 344 -8.04 -22.70 8.74
N LEU A 345 -9.22 -23.13 9.21
CA LEU A 345 -9.87 -22.51 10.36
C LEU A 345 -8.99 -22.56 11.62
N ARG A 346 -8.37 -23.71 11.91
CA ARG A 346 -7.43 -23.85 13.04
C ARG A 346 -6.27 -22.86 12.96
N GLN A 347 -5.75 -22.61 11.76
CA GLN A 347 -4.65 -21.67 11.55
C GLN A 347 -5.08 -20.21 11.71
N ARG A 348 -6.33 -19.85 11.40
CA ARG A 348 -6.77 -18.45 11.32
C ARG A 348 -7.77 -17.99 12.37
N ILE A 349 -8.38 -18.89 13.12
CA ILE A 349 -9.41 -18.51 14.10
C ILE A 349 -8.90 -17.52 15.15
N ASN A 350 -7.66 -17.67 15.62
CA ASN A 350 -7.10 -16.74 16.60
C ASN A 350 -6.76 -15.38 15.99
N GLN A 351 -6.34 -15.33 14.72
CA GLN A 351 -6.16 -14.08 13.99
C GLN A 351 -7.49 -13.35 13.80
N MET A 352 -8.56 -14.06 13.40
CA MET A 352 -9.92 -13.49 13.31
C MET A 352 -10.41 -12.95 14.65
N ARG A 353 -10.20 -13.68 15.76
CA ARG A 353 -10.55 -13.22 17.11
C ARG A 353 -9.80 -11.96 17.51
N LYS A 354 -8.51 -11.88 17.18
CA LYS A 354 -7.69 -10.69 17.44
C LYS A 354 -8.18 -9.50 16.61
N ALA A 355 -8.51 -9.71 15.35
CA ALA A 355 -9.08 -8.68 14.48
C ALA A 355 -10.44 -8.17 14.99
N LEU A 356 -11.28 -9.06 15.51
CA LEU A 356 -12.54 -8.67 16.16
C LEU A 356 -12.29 -7.88 17.45
N ARG A 357 -11.33 -8.32 18.27
CA ARG A 357 -10.96 -7.62 19.52
C ARG A 357 -10.49 -6.20 19.26
N PHE A 358 -9.72 -5.98 18.19
CA PHE A 358 -9.30 -4.64 17.77
C PHE A 358 -10.51 -3.73 17.48
N GLN A 359 -11.50 -4.21 16.70
CA GLN A 359 -12.73 -3.45 16.44
C GLN A 359 -13.52 -3.14 17.72
N GLN A 360 -13.61 -4.12 18.62
CA GLN A 360 -14.31 -4.00 19.90
C GLN A 360 -13.67 -3.00 20.87
N THR A 361 -12.34 -2.91 20.89
CA THR A 361 -11.60 -2.17 21.93
C THR A 361 -10.89 -0.94 21.40
N VAL A 362 -10.12 -1.06 20.32
CA VAL A 362 -9.37 0.07 19.76
C VAL A 362 -10.27 1.01 18.98
N LEU A 363 -11.22 0.47 18.20
CA LEU A 363 -12.19 1.29 17.45
C LEU A 363 -13.48 1.59 18.24
N GLY A 364 -13.48 1.33 19.55
CA GLY A 364 -14.56 1.72 20.46
C GLY A 364 -15.86 0.93 20.33
N GLY A 365 -15.90 -0.20 19.62
CA GLY A 365 -17.15 -0.94 19.38
C GLY A 365 -17.91 -1.35 20.65
N LEU A 366 -17.22 -1.74 21.72
CA LEU A 366 -17.85 -2.08 23.01
C LEU A 366 -18.27 -0.84 23.82
N GLU A 367 -17.53 0.25 23.69
CA GLU A 367 -17.79 1.48 24.44
C GLU A 367 -18.94 2.29 23.83
N HIS A 368 -18.95 2.40 22.50
CA HIS A 368 -19.86 3.27 21.78
C HIS A 368 -21.04 2.54 21.14
N ASN A 369 -21.04 1.20 21.10
CA ASN A 369 -21.96 0.37 20.31
C ASN A 369 -21.88 0.60 18.80
N HIS A 370 -20.84 1.30 18.32
CA HIS A 370 -20.50 1.47 16.92
C HIS A 370 -18.99 1.67 16.77
N ILE A 371 -18.48 1.42 15.57
CA ILE A 371 -17.08 1.65 15.23
C ILE A 371 -16.85 3.15 15.05
N ARG A 372 -15.85 3.71 15.74
CA ARG A 372 -15.34 5.05 15.50
C ARG A 372 -13.94 4.97 14.92
N ASN A 373 -13.69 5.76 13.87
CA ASN A 373 -12.34 5.88 13.34
C ASN A 373 -11.60 6.96 14.12
N SER A 374 -10.73 6.55 15.04
CA SER A 374 -9.89 7.45 15.84
C SER A 374 -8.49 7.63 15.23
N MET A 375 -8.26 7.14 14.02
CA MET A 375 -6.98 7.27 13.33
C MET A 375 -6.79 8.72 12.86
N PRO A 376 -5.57 9.30 12.96
CA PRO A 376 -5.34 10.69 12.56
C PRO A 376 -5.69 10.94 11.09
N GLY A 377 -6.41 12.02 10.80
CA GLY A 377 -6.78 12.41 9.44
C GLY A 377 -7.97 11.65 8.82
N HIS A 378 -8.81 11.03 9.64
CA HIS A 378 -10.02 10.30 9.21
C HIS A 378 -11.33 10.89 9.77
N ASP A 379 -11.29 12.12 10.26
CA ASP A 379 -12.42 12.84 10.86
C ASP A 379 -13.44 13.41 9.86
#